data_AF-A0AAV8FHK0-F1
#
_entry.id   AF-A0AAV8FHK0-F1
#
_cell.length_a   1.000
_cell.length_b   1.000
_cell.length_c   1.000
_cell.angle_alpha   90.00
_cell.angle_beta   90.00
_cell.angle_gamma   90.00
#
_symmetry.space_group_name_H-M   'P 1'
#
loop_
_entity.id
_entity.type
_entity.pdbx_description
1 polymer ?
#
loop_
_entity_poly.entity_id
_entity_poly.type
_entity_poly.pdbx_seq_one_letter_code
_entity_poly.pdbx_strand_id
1 'polypeptide(L)'
;MELYNGGEFEQRVMKKVGCTEYTVTAWEPVKVDVYQRQVNFKLGKHLPWYNGKIQSTQHKSIVQGRNGWIIEQILTIPHAVLGSHFNVCLRYQIEHETPDACHVSACVGIKWLKITRSSQVIARSTLFILTSRIKKMFSLIEKEFK
;
A
#
# COMPACT_ATOMS: atom_id res chain seq x y z
N MET A 1 -3.43 7.26 -14.57
CA MET A 1 -3.88 6.30 -13.54
C MET A 1 -4.60 7.03 -12.41
N GLU A 2 -5.87 6.69 -12.11
CA GLU A 2 -6.68 7.36 -11.05
C GLU A 2 -6.46 6.81 -9.64
N LEU A 3 -5.79 5.66 -9.52
CA LEU A 3 -5.41 5.09 -8.23
C LEU A 3 -4.46 6.05 -7.49
N TYR A 4 -4.66 6.22 -6.18
CA TYR A 4 -3.92 7.15 -5.30
C TYR A 4 -4.32 8.63 -5.37
N ASN A 5 -5.40 9.00 -6.05
CA ASN A 5 -5.93 10.37 -6.03
C ASN A 5 -6.86 10.67 -4.84
N GLY A 6 -7.26 9.65 -4.07
CA GLY A 6 -8.16 9.79 -2.90
C GLY A 6 -9.66 9.81 -3.24
N GLY A 7 -10.01 9.77 -4.53
CA GLY A 7 -11.39 9.81 -5.01
C GLY A 7 -12.15 8.48 -4.89
N GLU A 8 -13.39 8.47 -5.39
CA GLU A 8 -14.29 7.32 -5.32
C GLU A 8 -13.74 6.05 -5.98
N PHE A 9 -12.99 6.20 -7.08
CA PHE A 9 -12.36 5.09 -7.77
C PHE A 9 -11.42 4.32 -6.84
N GLU A 10 -10.52 5.02 -6.15
CA GLU A 10 -9.61 4.42 -5.18
C GLU A 10 -10.38 3.72 -4.06
N GLN A 11 -11.39 4.37 -3.48
CA GLN A 11 -12.19 3.80 -2.39
C GLN A 11 -12.89 2.51 -2.82
N ARG A 12 -13.47 2.50 -4.03
CA ARG A 12 -14.18 1.34 -4.61
C ARG A 12 -13.23 0.16 -4.84
N VAL A 13 -12.06 0.41 -5.43
CA VAL A 13 -11.03 -0.60 -5.64
C VAL A 13 -10.54 -1.15 -4.30
N MET A 14 -10.22 -0.29 -3.33
CA MET A 14 -9.73 -0.69 -2.01
C MET A 14 -10.75 -1.56 -1.26
N LYS A 15 -12.04 -1.22 -1.34
CA LYS A 15 -13.13 -2.03 -0.79
C LYS A 15 -13.21 -3.41 -1.45
N LYS A 16 -13.12 -3.50 -2.78
CA LYS A 16 -13.15 -4.78 -3.53
C LYS A 16 -11.96 -5.70 -3.20
N VAL A 17 -10.83 -5.15 -2.79
CA VAL A 17 -9.66 -5.93 -2.33
C VAL A 17 -9.62 -6.17 -0.82
N GLY A 18 -10.72 -5.92 -0.11
CA GLY A 18 -10.89 -6.29 1.29
C GLY A 18 -10.35 -5.27 2.29
N CYS A 19 -10.12 -4.02 1.86
CA CYS A 19 -9.89 -2.89 2.78
C CYS A 19 -11.24 -2.29 3.16
N THR A 20 -11.76 -2.68 4.32
CA THR A 20 -13.01 -2.12 4.86
C THR A 20 -12.72 -0.85 5.68
N GLU A 21 -13.73 0.01 5.86
CA GLU A 21 -13.57 1.30 6.57
C GLU A 21 -12.41 2.14 6.02
N TYR A 22 -12.21 2.09 4.69
CA TYR A 22 -11.12 2.79 4.03
C TYR A 22 -11.36 4.30 4.07
N THR A 23 -10.40 5.02 4.63
CA THR A 23 -10.37 6.48 4.73
C THR A 23 -8.99 6.98 4.34
N VAL A 24 -8.95 8.12 3.66
CA VAL A 24 -7.71 8.69 3.12
C VAL A 24 -7.75 10.21 3.23
N THR A 25 -6.65 10.82 3.65
CA THR A 25 -6.50 12.28 3.67
C THR A 25 -6.04 12.78 2.31
N ALA A 26 -6.17 14.09 2.08
CA ALA A 26 -5.55 14.73 0.92
C ALA A 26 -4.01 14.59 0.97
N TRP A 27 -3.38 14.73 -0.20
CA TRP A 27 -1.94 14.86 -0.31
C TRP A 27 -1.49 16.22 0.21
N GLU A 28 -0.54 16.23 1.13
CA GLU A 28 0.08 17.42 1.71
C GLU A 28 1.54 17.50 1.28
N PRO A 29 2.03 18.66 0.81
CA PRO A 29 3.44 18.81 0.44
C PRO A 29 4.33 18.74 1.69
N VAL A 30 5.39 17.94 1.62
CA VAL A 30 6.42 17.84 2.69
C VAL A 30 7.72 18.49 2.25
N LYS A 31 8.09 18.32 0.98
CA LYS A 31 9.26 18.93 0.32
C LYS A 31 8.92 19.16 -1.16
N VAL A 32 9.84 19.81 -1.89
CA VAL A 32 9.75 19.92 -3.36
C VAL A 32 9.55 18.53 -3.95
N ASP A 33 8.47 18.37 -4.72
CA ASP A 33 8.05 17.13 -5.38
C ASP A 33 7.84 15.90 -4.48
N VAL A 34 7.67 16.11 -3.17
CA VAL A 34 7.38 15.05 -2.19
C VAL A 34 6.14 15.40 -1.38
N TYR A 35 5.16 14.51 -1.42
CA TYR A 35 3.88 14.66 -0.76
C TYR A 35 3.64 13.52 0.22
N GLN A 36 2.86 13.77 1.26
CA GLN A 36 2.46 12.79 2.26
C GLN A 36 0.95 12.76 2.41
N ARG A 37 0.39 11.59 2.72
CA ARG A 37 -0.97 11.47 3.24
C ARG A 37 -1.10 10.32 4.22
N GLN A 38 -2.20 10.30 4.96
CA GLN A 38 -2.56 9.20 5.85
C GLN A 38 -3.71 8.39 5.24
N VAL A 39 -3.63 7.08 5.41
CA VAL A 39 -4.63 6.12 4.98
C VAL A 39 -4.96 5.22 6.16
N ASN A 40 -6.24 5.01 6.44
CA ASN A 40 -6.68 4.08 7.46
C ASN A 40 -7.68 3.09 6.88
N PHE A 41 -7.54 1.82 7.23
CA PHE A 41 -8.42 0.75 6.78
C PHE A 41 -8.32 -0.46 7.69
N LYS A 42 -9.31 -1.33 7.66
CA LYS A 42 -9.20 -2.68 8.23
C LYS A 42 -8.93 -3.66 7.09
N LEU A 43 -7.94 -4.52 7.25
CA LEU A 43 -7.86 -5.71 6.41
C LEU A 43 -8.86 -6.72 6.97
N GLY A 44 -9.65 -7.33 6.09
CA GLY A 44 -10.46 -8.50 6.48
C GLY A 44 -9.61 -9.62 7.10
N LYS A 45 -10.25 -10.72 7.51
CA LYS A 45 -9.70 -11.86 8.30
C LYS A 45 -8.43 -12.58 7.76
N HIS A 46 -7.73 -12.01 6.78
CA HIS A 46 -6.62 -12.61 6.09
C HIS A 46 -5.29 -12.53 6.84
N LEU A 47 -5.05 -11.54 7.72
CA LEU A 47 -3.81 -11.49 8.48
C LEU A 47 -3.94 -12.29 9.79
N PRO A 48 -3.25 -13.44 9.94
CA PRO A 48 -3.41 -14.30 11.12
C PRO A 48 -2.94 -13.63 12.42
N TRP A 49 -2.10 -12.59 12.31
CA TRP A 49 -1.53 -11.87 13.45
C TRP A 49 -2.17 -10.49 13.69
N TYR A 50 -3.19 -10.08 12.89
CA TYR A 50 -3.84 -8.79 13.07
C TYR A 50 -5.28 -8.74 12.55
N ASN A 51 -6.21 -8.32 13.43
CA ASN A 51 -7.63 -8.11 13.12
C ASN A 51 -8.08 -6.66 13.37
N GLY A 52 -7.14 -5.71 13.47
CA GLY A 52 -7.41 -4.34 13.85
C GLY A 52 -7.40 -3.34 12.68
N LYS A 53 -7.48 -2.05 13.03
CA LYS A 53 -7.37 -0.92 12.10
C LYS A 53 -5.91 -0.68 11.73
N ILE A 54 -5.57 -0.81 10.46
CA ILE A 54 -4.25 -0.43 9.94
C ILE A 54 -4.23 1.07 9.73
N GLN A 55 -3.18 1.70 10.25
CA GLN A 55 -2.85 3.08 9.91
C GLN A 55 -1.66 3.05 8.97
N SER A 56 -1.68 3.88 7.96
CA SER A 56 -0.67 3.86 6.93
C SER A 56 -0.28 5.27 6.55
N THR A 57 1.01 5.54 6.55
CA THR A 57 1.56 6.76 5.96
C THR A 57 2.00 6.44 4.55
N GLN A 58 1.57 7.28 3.60
CA GLN A 58 2.00 7.20 2.21
C GLN A 58 2.84 8.43 1.86
N HIS A 59 3.93 8.21 1.15
CA HIS A 59 4.77 9.23 0.52
C HIS A 59 4.67 9.08 -0.99
N LYS A 60 4.50 10.20 -1.69
CA LYS A 60 4.46 10.28 -3.14
C LYS A 60 5.59 11.18 -3.61
N SER A 61 6.40 10.68 -4.53
CA SER A 61 7.47 11.45 -5.18
C SER A 61 7.51 11.19 -6.67
N ILE A 62 8.13 12.09 -7.42
CA ILE A 62 8.41 11.88 -8.85
C ILE A 62 9.47 10.79 -9.05
N VAL A 63 9.36 10.02 -10.14
CA VAL A 63 10.44 9.14 -10.59
C VAL A 63 11.52 10.00 -11.24
N GLN A 64 12.77 9.94 -10.76
CA GLN A 64 13.86 10.70 -11.37
C GLN A 64 14.10 10.23 -12.81
N GLY A 65 14.07 11.16 -13.76
CA GLY A 65 14.37 10.90 -15.18
C GLY A 65 13.27 10.17 -15.96
N ARG A 66 12.06 9.98 -15.39
CA ARG A 66 10.91 9.36 -16.09
C ARG A 66 9.61 10.10 -15.75
N ASN A 67 8.63 10.02 -16.64
CA ASN A 67 7.28 10.48 -16.34
C ASN A 67 6.57 9.42 -15.48
N GLY A 68 6.44 9.68 -14.17
CA GLY A 68 5.87 8.70 -13.27
C GLY A 68 5.93 9.09 -11.80
N TRP A 69 5.31 8.24 -10.97
CA TRP A 69 5.21 8.42 -9.53
C TRP A 69 5.74 7.21 -8.78
N ILE A 70 6.45 7.48 -7.69
CA ILE A 70 6.76 6.49 -6.67
C ILE A 70 5.82 6.73 -5.50
N ILE A 71 5.10 5.69 -5.07
CA ILE A 71 4.30 5.69 -3.84
C ILE A 71 4.96 4.73 -2.86
N GLU A 72 5.54 5.27 -1.80
CA GLU A 72 6.03 4.50 -0.67
C GLU A 72 4.99 4.50 0.43
N GLN A 73 4.75 3.35 1.06
CA GLN A 73 3.69 3.18 2.03
C GLN A 73 4.21 2.38 3.22
N ILE A 74 4.10 2.95 4.41
CA ILE A 74 4.49 2.29 5.66
C ILE A 74 3.21 1.96 6.42
N LEU A 75 2.93 0.67 6.61
CA LEU A 75 1.82 0.19 7.42
C LEU A 75 2.28 0.14 8.88
N THR A 76 1.61 0.94 9.70
CA THR A 76 1.72 0.92 11.16
C THR A 76 0.55 0.13 11.72
N ILE A 77 0.87 -0.82 12.60
CA ILE A 77 -0.10 -1.81 13.09
C ILE A 77 -0.23 -1.63 14.59
N PRO A 78 -1.04 -0.65 15.02
CA PRO A 78 -1.23 -0.39 16.44
C PRO A 78 -1.91 -1.59 17.10
N HIS A 79 -1.48 -1.95 18.31
CA HIS A 79 -2.08 -3.02 19.13
C HIS A 79 -1.93 -4.47 18.64
N ALA A 80 -1.12 -4.77 17.62
CA ALA A 80 -0.70 -6.16 17.41
C ALA A 80 0.24 -6.59 18.54
N VAL A 81 0.13 -7.83 19.02
CA VAL A 81 1.05 -8.43 20.03
C VAL A 81 2.53 -8.28 19.61
N LEU A 82 2.77 -8.12 18.31
CA LEU A 82 4.09 -7.89 17.69
C LEU A 82 4.20 -6.56 16.92
N GLY A 83 3.24 -5.65 17.05
CA GLY A 83 3.19 -4.39 16.29
C GLY A 83 4.39 -3.45 16.54
N SER A 84 5.13 -3.67 17.63
CA SER A 84 6.39 -2.97 17.92
C SER A 84 7.65 -3.68 17.38
N HIS A 85 7.51 -4.86 16.76
CA HIS A 85 8.65 -5.68 16.31
C HIS A 85 8.99 -5.48 14.84
N PHE A 86 8.05 -5.02 14.02
CA PHE A 86 8.28 -4.80 12.60
C PHE A 86 7.32 -3.78 12.00
N ASN A 87 7.77 -3.15 10.92
CA ASN A 87 6.91 -2.38 10.02
C ASN A 87 6.82 -3.09 8.67
N VAL A 88 5.67 -2.96 8.02
CA VAL A 88 5.51 -3.42 6.64
C VAL A 88 5.62 -2.22 5.71
N CYS A 89 6.47 -2.34 4.70
CA CYS A 89 6.68 -1.30 3.70
C CYS A 89 6.20 -1.80 2.34
N LEU A 90 5.44 -0.98 1.63
CA LEU A 90 5.07 -1.21 0.24
C LEU A 90 5.69 -0.09 -0.60
N ARG A 91 6.14 -0.42 -1.79
CA ARG A 91 6.60 0.55 -2.77
C ARG A 91 5.95 0.26 -4.10
N TYR A 92 5.32 1.26 -4.68
CA TYR A 92 4.75 1.22 -6.02
C TYR A 92 5.52 2.21 -6.88
N GLN A 93 5.92 1.78 -8.06
CA GLN A 93 6.54 2.62 -9.08
C GLN A 93 5.66 2.55 -10.31
N ILE A 94 5.07 3.68 -10.65
CA ILE A 94 4.10 3.83 -11.74
C ILE A 94 4.77 4.70 -12.79
N GLU A 95 5.09 4.13 -13.94
CA GLU A 95 5.74 4.83 -15.05
C GLU A 95 4.76 4.92 -16.21
N HIS A 96 4.57 6.12 -16.75
CA HIS A 96 3.75 6.30 -17.95
C HIS A 96 4.58 5.96 -19.19
N GLU A 97 4.13 4.98 -19.96
CA GLU A 97 4.73 4.64 -21.26
C GLU A 97 4.09 5.47 -22.36
N THR A 98 2.77 5.63 -22.31
CA THR A 98 1.97 6.51 -23.19
C THR A 98 0.89 7.20 -22.35
N PRO A 99 0.10 8.14 -22.90
CA PRO A 99 -1.04 8.73 -22.18
C PRO A 99 -2.04 7.68 -21.66
N ASP A 100 -2.20 6.57 -22.38
CA ASP A 100 -3.19 5.52 -22.12
C ASP A 100 -2.58 4.24 -21.52
N ALA A 101 -1.25 4.17 -21.39
CA ALA A 101 -0.56 2.99 -20.89
C ALA A 101 0.47 3.34 -19.81
N CYS A 102 0.50 2.54 -18.75
CA CYS A 102 1.48 2.66 -17.68
C CYS A 102 2.03 1.31 -17.27
N HIS A 103 3.30 1.29 -16.91
CA HIS A 103 3.96 0.18 -16.27
C HIS A 103 3.91 0.35 -14.75
N VAL A 104 3.51 -0.70 -14.04
CA VAL A 104 3.47 -0.70 -12.58
C VAL A 104 4.36 -1.81 -12.01
N SER A 105 5.34 -1.39 -11.22
CA SER A 105 6.16 -2.28 -10.40
C SER A 105 5.81 -2.10 -8.93
N ALA A 106 5.63 -3.22 -8.21
CA ALA A 106 5.28 -3.20 -6.78
C ALA A 106 6.19 -4.12 -5.96
N CYS A 107 6.66 -3.61 -4.82
CA CYS A 107 7.49 -4.35 -3.88
C CYS A 107 6.85 -4.38 -2.49
N VAL A 108 6.97 -5.51 -1.80
CA VAL A 108 6.57 -5.70 -0.40
C VAL A 108 7.82 -5.98 0.41
N GLY A 109 8.07 -5.18 1.43
CA GLY A 109 9.18 -5.32 2.36
C GLY A 109 8.71 -5.38 3.81
N ILE A 110 9.53 -5.98 4.66
CA ILE A 110 9.31 -6.02 6.12
C ILE A 110 10.58 -5.51 6.78
N LYS A 111 10.44 -4.45 7.57
CA LYS A 111 11.53 -3.87 8.35
C LYS A 111 11.41 -4.38 9.79
N TRP A 112 12.32 -5.26 10.20
CA TRP A 112 12.41 -5.75 11.57
C TRP A 112 13.02 -4.67 12.48
N LEU A 113 12.29 -4.33 13.55
CA LEU A 113 12.72 -3.40 14.59
C LEU A 113 13.27 -4.14 15.82
N LYS A 114 12.82 -5.39 16.04
CA LYS A 114 13.25 -6.26 17.13
C LYS A 114 13.40 -7.70 16.64
N ILE A 115 14.28 -8.46 17.28
CA ILE A 115 14.44 -9.89 17.02
C ILE A 115 13.18 -10.64 17.50
N THR A 116 12.68 -11.58 16.70
CA THR A 116 11.58 -12.47 17.08
C THR A 116 11.76 -13.86 16.47
N ARG A 117 11.44 -14.90 17.23
CA ARG A 117 11.57 -16.31 16.80
C ARG A 117 10.57 -16.65 15.68
N SER A 118 9.48 -15.90 15.56
CA SER A 118 8.42 -16.11 14.58
C SER A 118 8.59 -15.30 13.29
N SER A 119 9.73 -14.63 13.10
CA SER A 119 9.97 -13.68 12.00
C SER A 119 9.72 -14.29 10.62
N GLN A 120 10.19 -15.52 10.39
CA GLN A 120 10.01 -16.19 9.10
C GLN A 120 8.54 -16.51 8.79
N VAL A 121 7.77 -16.94 9.79
CA VAL A 121 6.34 -17.27 9.62
C VAL A 121 5.52 -16.00 9.35
N ILE A 122 5.81 -14.94 10.09
CA ILE A 122 5.20 -13.63 9.89
C ILE A 122 5.56 -13.10 8.50
N ALA A 123 6.83 -13.21 8.09
CA ALA A 123 7.26 -12.74 6.78
C ALA A 123 6.52 -13.47 5.65
N ARG A 124 6.52 -14.80 5.67
CA ARG A 124 5.88 -15.61 4.63
C ARG A 124 4.39 -15.30 4.50
N SER A 125 3.66 -15.28 5.63
CA SER A 125 2.24 -14.97 5.62
C SER A 125 1.96 -13.55 5.12
N THR A 126 2.69 -12.56 5.62
CA THR A 126 2.54 -11.14 5.24
C THR A 126 2.82 -10.92 3.76
N LEU A 127 3.93 -11.46 3.25
CA LEU A 127 4.30 -11.38 1.84
C LEU A 127 3.23 -12.03 0.95
N PHE A 128 2.76 -13.23 1.31
CA PHE A 128 1.74 -13.94 0.56
C PHE A 128 0.43 -13.13 0.46
N ILE A 129 -0.06 -12.62 1.60
CA ILE A 129 -1.34 -11.90 1.67
C ILE A 129 -1.26 -10.58 0.92
N LEU A 130 -0.21 -9.80 1.15
CA LEU A 130 -0.07 -8.48 0.54
C LEU A 130 0.21 -8.56 -0.95
N THR A 131 1.03 -9.51 -1.39
CA THR A 131 1.27 -9.73 -2.83
C THR A 131 -0.02 -10.16 -3.53
N SER A 132 -0.79 -11.07 -2.94
CA SER A 132 -2.09 -11.49 -3.49
C SER A 132 -3.08 -10.33 -3.58
N ARG A 133 -3.12 -9.47 -2.55
CA ARG A 133 -3.95 -8.27 -2.54
C ARG A 133 -3.55 -7.28 -3.62
N ILE A 134 -2.25 -7.01 -3.77
CA ILE A 134 -1.70 -6.10 -4.80
C ILE A 134 -2.06 -6.62 -6.20
N LYS A 135 -1.86 -7.91 -6.47
CA LYS A 135 -2.25 -8.53 -7.74
C LYS A 135 -3.74 -8.39 -8.02
N LYS A 136 -4.59 -8.65 -7.02
CA LYS A 136 -6.05 -8.48 -7.14
C LYS A 136 -6.42 -7.02 -7.42
N MET A 137 -5.74 -6.07 -6.76
CA MET A 137 -5.95 -4.63 -6.93
C MET A 137 -5.70 -4.19 -8.37
N PHE A 138 -4.52 -4.49 -8.92
CA PHE A 138 -4.19 -4.10 -10.29
C PHE A 138 -5.00 -4.87 -11.33
N SER A 139 -5.34 -6.14 -11.10
CA SER A 139 -6.26 -6.87 -11.99
C SER A 139 -7.67 -6.26 -12.05
N LEU A 140 -8.18 -5.70 -10.95
CA LEU A 140 -9.46 -4.98 -10.95
C LEU A 140 -9.36 -3.66 -11.71
N ILE A 141 -8.26 -2.94 -11.53
CA ILE A 141 -8.00 -1.67 -12.23
C ILE A 141 -7.91 -1.91 -13.73
N GLU A 142 -7.12 -2.88 -14.17
CA GLU A 142 -7.01 -3.25 -15.59
C GLU A 142 -8.35 -3.62 -16.23
N LYS A 143 -9.30 -4.18 -15.46
CA LYS A 143 -10.64 -4.52 -15.95
C LYS A 143 -11.60 -3.32 -16.03
N GLU A 144 -11.36 -2.28 -15.25
CA GLU A 144 -12.21 -1.07 -15.25
C GLU A 144 -11.76 -0.06 -16.32
N PHE A 145 -10.51 -0.16 -16.78
CA PHE A 145 -9.93 0.67 -17.86
C PHE A 145 -9.85 -0.05 -19.22
N LYS A 146 -10.35 -1.29 -19.32
CA LYS A 146 -10.55 -2.03 -20.58
C LYS A 146 -12.01 -2.01 -20.96
#